data_AF-A0A9X1ADR6-F1
#
_entry.id   AF-A0A9X1ADR6-F1
#
_cell.length_a   1.000
_cell.length_b   1.000
_cell.length_c   1.000
_cell.angle_alpha   90.00
_cell.angle_beta   90.00
_cell.angle_gamma   90.00
#
_symmetry.space_group_name_H-M   'P 1'
#
loop_
_entity.id
_entity.type
_entity.pdbx_description
1 polymer ?
#
loop_
_entity_poly.entity_id
_entity_poly.type
_entity_poly.pdbx_seq_one_letter_code
_entity_poly.pdbx_strand_id
1 'polypeptide(L)'
;MIGKKVPAVTFRTRVRDEAVGGPNPFRWEDKTSADYFDGKRVVLFSLPGAFTPTCSTYQLPDFEKLFGEFQAEGIDEIYCVSVNDAFVMNAWGKSQNLDKVKLIPDGSGEFTRKMGMLVAKDNVGFGMRSWRYAAVINNGRIEKWFEEEGFADNCDSDPYGVSSPQNILEALKNDAVAEAA
;
A
#
# COMPACT_ATOMS: atom_id res chain seq x y z
N MET A 1 -13.90 -9.16 0.20
CA MET A 1 -13.62 -7.94 -0.58
C MET A 1 -13.61 -8.16 -2.10
N ILE A 2 -13.28 -9.36 -2.58
CA ILE A 2 -13.16 -9.73 -4.00
C ILE A 2 -14.37 -9.28 -4.85
N GLY A 3 -14.12 -8.82 -6.07
CA GLY A 3 -15.09 -8.37 -7.08
C GLY A 3 -15.57 -6.92 -6.91
N LYS A 4 -15.40 -6.33 -5.72
CA LYS A 4 -15.77 -4.93 -5.46
C LYS A 4 -14.77 -3.97 -6.13
N LYS A 5 -15.27 -2.79 -6.51
CA LYS A 5 -14.39 -1.67 -6.86
C LYS A 5 -13.75 -1.07 -5.61
N VAL A 6 -12.51 -0.61 -5.73
CA VAL A 6 -11.86 0.18 -4.69
C VAL A 6 -12.62 1.49 -4.46
N PRO A 7 -12.57 2.05 -3.24
CA PRO A 7 -13.20 3.32 -2.94
C PRO A 7 -12.71 4.46 -3.82
N ALA A 8 -13.63 5.30 -4.28
CA ALA A 8 -13.29 6.58 -4.92
C ALA A 8 -12.92 7.61 -3.82
N VAL A 9 -11.65 8.02 -3.83
CA VAL A 9 -11.04 8.97 -2.89
C VAL A 9 -10.03 9.85 -3.64
N THR A 10 -9.77 11.05 -3.11
CA THR A 10 -8.70 11.95 -3.55
C THR A 10 -7.64 12.07 -2.46
N PHE A 11 -6.44 11.59 -2.74
CA PHE A 11 -5.26 11.70 -1.89
C PHE A 11 -4.57 13.04 -2.10
N ARG A 12 -4.22 13.71 -1.00
CA ARG A 12 -3.47 14.97 -1.01
C ARG A 12 -1.98 14.64 -0.99
N THR A 13 -1.37 14.54 -2.17
CA THR A 13 0.03 14.13 -2.32
C THR A 13 0.96 15.33 -2.46
N ARG A 14 2.26 15.10 -2.27
CA ARG A 14 3.31 16.07 -2.56
C ARG A 14 4.31 15.46 -3.52
N VAL A 15 4.53 16.11 -4.65
CA VAL A 15 5.43 15.64 -5.71
C VAL A 15 6.62 16.58 -5.79
N ARG A 16 7.82 16.00 -5.89
CA ARG A 16 9.06 16.77 -6.07
C ARG A 16 9.02 17.49 -7.42
N ASP A 17 9.30 18.79 -7.40
CA ASP A 17 9.29 19.66 -8.57
C ASP A 17 10.43 20.67 -8.42
N GLU A 18 11.52 20.43 -9.17
CA GLU A 18 12.74 21.25 -9.09
C GLU A 18 12.51 22.69 -9.58
N ALA A 19 11.40 22.96 -10.30
CA ALA A 19 11.04 24.32 -10.71
C ALA A 19 10.51 25.18 -9.55
N VAL A 20 10.05 24.57 -8.44
CA VAL A 20 9.56 25.28 -7.25
C VAL A 20 10.71 25.97 -6.48
N GLY A 21 11.96 25.50 -6.66
CA GLY A 21 13.15 26.04 -6.00
C GLY A 21 13.13 25.92 -4.46
N GLY A 22 14.21 26.35 -3.81
CA GLY A 22 14.32 26.43 -2.35
C GLY A 22 14.52 25.09 -1.63
N PRO A 23 14.50 25.08 -0.28
CA PRO A 23 14.85 23.90 0.53
C PRO A 23 13.75 22.81 0.54
N ASN A 24 12.56 23.11 0.03
CA ASN A 24 11.43 22.17 -0.05
C ASN A 24 10.79 22.21 -1.45
N PRO A 25 11.48 21.66 -2.48
CA PRO A 25 11.03 21.70 -3.87
C PRO A 25 9.93 20.65 -4.11
N PHE A 26 8.82 20.78 -3.40
CA PHE A 26 7.65 19.92 -3.53
C PHE A 26 6.40 20.78 -3.72
N ARG A 27 5.56 20.42 -4.70
CA ARG A 27 4.23 21.01 -4.87
C ARG A 27 3.13 20.04 -4.45
N TRP A 28 1.95 20.59 -4.18
CA TRP A 28 0.75 19.77 -4.00
C TRP A 28 0.31 19.16 -5.33
N GLU A 29 -0.15 17.92 -5.26
CA GLU A 29 -0.82 17.24 -6.37
C GLU A 29 -1.94 16.37 -5.79
N ASP A 30 -3.16 16.60 -6.27
CA ASP A 30 -4.27 15.71 -5.97
C ASP A 30 -4.17 14.47 -6.86
N LYS A 31 -4.22 13.29 -6.24
CA LYS A 31 -4.33 12.01 -6.95
C LYS A 31 -5.59 11.30 -6.55
N THR A 32 -6.36 10.86 -7.51
CA THR A 32 -7.58 10.08 -7.29
C THR A 32 -7.27 8.58 -7.25
N SER A 33 -8.18 7.78 -6.69
CA SER A 33 -8.10 6.32 -6.84
C SER A 33 -8.00 5.89 -8.31
N ALA A 34 -8.68 6.58 -9.24
CA ALA A 34 -8.61 6.28 -10.67
C ALA A 34 -7.18 6.45 -11.22
N ASP A 35 -6.45 7.51 -10.81
CA ASP A 35 -5.06 7.74 -11.25
C ASP A 35 -4.12 6.58 -10.87
N TYR A 36 -4.42 5.91 -9.76
CA TYR A 36 -3.67 4.75 -9.29
C TYR A 36 -4.13 3.44 -9.93
N PHE A 37 -5.44 3.20 -10.02
CA PHE A 37 -5.98 1.85 -10.24
C PHE A 37 -6.67 1.62 -11.60
N ASP A 38 -7.08 2.65 -12.34
CA ASP A 38 -7.78 2.47 -13.62
C ASP A 38 -6.79 2.10 -14.72
N GLY A 39 -7.18 1.14 -15.56
CA GLY A 39 -6.37 0.67 -16.70
C GLY A 39 -5.09 -0.08 -16.33
N LYS A 40 -4.88 -0.42 -15.04
CA LYS A 40 -3.71 -1.14 -14.54
C LYS A 40 -4.13 -2.35 -13.72
N ARG A 41 -3.25 -3.35 -13.66
CA ARG A 41 -3.28 -4.42 -12.68
C ARG A 41 -2.16 -4.20 -11.67
N VAL A 42 -2.51 -3.96 -10.41
CA VAL A 42 -1.57 -3.47 -9.40
C VAL A 42 -1.64 -4.31 -8.13
N VAL A 43 -0.55 -4.32 -7.38
CA VAL A 43 -0.57 -4.76 -5.98
C VAL A 43 -0.68 -3.53 -5.09
N LEU A 44 -1.70 -3.50 -4.24
CA LEU A 44 -1.80 -2.55 -3.13
C LEU A 44 -1.51 -3.29 -1.84
N PHE A 45 -0.57 -2.82 -1.04
CA PHE A 45 -0.42 -3.29 0.34
C PHE A 45 -0.54 -2.13 1.32
N SER A 46 -1.13 -2.41 2.46
CA SER A 46 -1.34 -1.47 3.55
C SER A 46 -0.58 -1.89 4.79
N LEU A 47 -0.24 -0.89 5.61
CA LEU A 47 0.48 -1.09 6.85
C LEU A 47 0.08 -0.09 7.94
N PRO A 48 0.38 -0.38 9.22
CA PRO A 48 -0.06 0.48 10.32
C PRO A 48 0.57 1.87 10.38
N GLY A 49 1.80 2.04 9.88
CA GLY A 49 2.48 3.33 9.92
C GLY A 49 3.89 3.32 9.34
N ALA A 50 4.26 4.44 8.72
CA ALA A 50 5.64 4.73 8.33
C ALA A 50 6.59 4.70 9.56
N PHE A 51 7.86 4.37 9.32
CA PHE A 51 8.94 4.27 10.32
C PHE A 51 8.77 3.20 11.42
N THR A 52 7.74 2.37 11.39
CA THR A 52 7.59 1.28 12.39
C THR A 52 8.45 0.05 12.01
N PRO A 53 8.86 -0.79 12.97
CA PRO A 53 9.87 -1.82 12.75
C PRO A 53 9.53 -2.83 11.66
N THR A 54 8.38 -3.53 11.75
CA THR A 54 8.00 -4.56 10.77
C THR A 54 7.84 -3.99 9.36
N CYS A 55 7.25 -2.80 9.27
CA CYS A 55 7.01 -2.09 8.03
C CYS A 55 8.31 -1.68 7.31
N SER A 56 9.30 -1.20 8.08
CA SER A 56 10.53 -0.60 7.54
C SER A 56 11.68 -1.60 7.41
N THR A 57 11.64 -2.72 8.14
CA THR A 57 12.69 -3.75 8.08
C THR A 57 12.35 -4.86 7.09
N TYR A 58 11.07 -5.20 6.92
CA TYR A 58 10.65 -6.37 6.16
C TYR A 58 9.67 -6.03 5.04
N GLN A 59 8.47 -5.53 5.37
CA GLN A 59 7.38 -5.48 4.39
C GLN A 59 7.69 -4.63 3.16
N LEU A 60 7.91 -3.32 3.34
CA LEU A 60 8.17 -2.42 2.21
C LEU A 60 9.46 -2.79 1.46
N PRO A 61 10.61 -3.06 2.12
CA PRO A 61 11.84 -3.46 1.42
C PRO A 61 11.69 -4.72 0.58
N ASP A 62 10.94 -5.72 1.04
CA ASP A 62 10.76 -6.95 0.27
C ASP A 62 9.89 -6.72 -0.98
N PHE A 63 8.85 -5.88 -0.92
CA PHE A 63 8.10 -5.49 -2.12
C PHE A 63 8.97 -4.75 -3.14
N GLU A 64 9.86 -3.86 -2.67
CA GLU A 64 10.80 -3.13 -3.52
C GLU A 64 11.78 -4.08 -4.23
N LYS A 65 12.34 -5.04 -3.48
CA LYS A 65 13.26 -6.06 -3.99
C LYS A 65 12.59 -6.98 -5.02
N LEU A 66 11.37 -7.42 -4.73
CA LEU A 66 10.63 -8.40 -5.54
C LEU A 66 9.79 -7.76 -6.66
N PHE A 67 9.84 -6.43 -6.82
CA PHE A 67 9.06 -5.69 -7.82
C PHE A 67 9.17 -6.29 -9.24
N GLY A 68 10.38 -6.69 -9.66
CA GLY A 68 10.60 -7.27 -10.99
C GLY A 68 9.91 -8.63 -11.18
N GLU A 69 9.78 -9.43 -10.12
CA GLU A 69 9.02 -10.69 -10.18
C GLU A 69 7.53 -10.43 -10.30
N PHE A 70 6.99 -9.44 -9.59
CA PHE A 70 5.60 -9.03 -9.76
C PHE A 70 5.31 -8.55 -11.19
N GLN A 71 6.23 -7.80 -11.80
CA GLN A 71 6.09 -7.39 -13.20
C GLN A 71 6.07 -8.58 -14.16
N ALA A 72 6.86 -9.63 -13.90
CA ALA A 72 6.83 -10.85 -14.70
C ALA A 72 5.47 -11.58 -14.62
N GLU A 73 4.75 -11.43 -13.50
CA GLU A 73 3.38 -11.94 -13.30
C GLU A 73 2.28 -10.96 -13.76
N GLY A 74 2.63 -9.94 -14.55
CA GLY A 74 1.67 -8.99 -15.13
C GLY A 74 1.12 -7.96 -14.16
N ILE A 75 1.88 -7.60 -13.11
CA ILE A 75 1.58 -6.46 -12.24
C ILE A 75 2.30 -5.22 -12.79
N ASP A 76 1.55 -4.16 -13.10
CA ASP A 76 2.08 -2.91 -13.63
C ASP A 76 2.79 -2.07 -12.54
N GLU A 77 2.20 -2.01 -11.35
CA GLU A 77 2.61 -1.12 -10.27
C GLU A 77 2.40 -1.77 -8.89
N ILE A 78 3.22 -1.35 -7.92
CA ILE A 78 3.05 -1.70 -6.51
C ILE A 78 2.89 -0.42 -5.69
N TYR A 79 1.81 -0.36 -4.94
CA TYR A 79 1.45 0.77 -4.09
C TYR A 79 1.46 0.38 -2.61
N CYS A 80 2.12 1.18 -1.79
CA CYS A 80 2.06 1.12 -0.34
C CYS A 80 1.16 2.23 0.17
N VAL A 81 0.08 1.88 0.89
CA VAL A 81 -0.82 2.86 1.53
C VAL A 81 -0.64 2.84 3.05
N SER A 82 -0.67 4.02 3.67
CA SER A 82 -0.67 4.15 5.12
C SER A 82 -1.47 5.37 5.55
N VAL A 83 -1.99 5.32 6.78
CA VAL A 83 -2.64 6.46 7.44
C VAL A 83 -1.57 7.40 7.99
N ASN A 84 -0.86 8.05 7.07
CA ASN A 84 0.15 9.07 7.29
C ASN A 84 0.01 10.16 6.22
N ASP A 85 0.38 11.40 6.56
CA ASP A 85 0.38 12.48 5.59
C ASP A 85 1.53 12.36 4.57
N ALA A 86 1.45 13.17 3.50
CA ALA A 86 2.40 13.14 2.39
C ALA A 86 3.83 13.52 2.78
N PHE A 87 4.03 14.33 3.83
CA PHE A 87 5.37 14.72 4.25
C PHE A 87 6.08 13.54 4.91
N VAL A 88 5.38 12.86 5.83
CA VAL A 88 5.89 11.65 6.49
C VAL A 88 6.15 10.55 5.47
N MET A 89 5.19 10.29 4.56
CA MET A 89 5.37 9.26 3.54
C MET A 89 6.55 9.56 2.61
N ASN A 90 6.73 10.81 2.16
CA ASN A 90 7.87 11.19 1.31
C ASN A 90 9.22 11.05 2.04
N ALA A 91 9.28 11.51 3.29
CA ALA A 91 10.50 11.37 4.11
C ALA A 91 10.83 9.89 4.35
N TRP A 92 9.82 9.07 4.62
CA TRP A 92 9.98 7.64 4.81
C TRP A 92 10.44 6.94 3.53
N GLY A 93 9.79 7.16 2.39
CA GLY A 93 10.20 6.59 1.10
C GLY A 93 11.65 6.93 0.75
N LYS A 94 12.08 8.17 1.01
CA LYS A 94 13.49 8.56 0.87
C LYS A 94 14.41 7.79 1.82
N SER A 95 14.03 7.65 3.09
CA SER A 95 14.84 6.88 4.07
C SER A 95 14.97 5.40 3.74
N GLN A 96 14.00 4.86 3.00
CA GLN A 96 13.96 3.47 2.54
C GLN A 96 14.67 3.27 1.19
N ASN A 97 15.16 4.36 0.57
CA ASN A 97 15.76 4.37 -0.77
C ASN A 97 14.85 3.73 -1.83
N LEU A 98 13.55 4.02 -1.78
CA LEU A 98 12.60 3.51 -2.77
C LEU A 98 12.87 4.08 -4.15
N ASP A 99 12.81 3.21 -5.15
CA ASP A 99 12.92 3.54 -6.57
C ASP A 99 11.63 3.13 -7.32
N LYS A 100 11.05 1.96 -6.97
CA LYS A 100 9.97 1.33 -7.74
C LYS A 100 8.61 1.40 -7.06
N VAL A 101 8.52 1.00 -5.78
CA VAL A 101 7.27 1.02 -5.01
C VAL A 101 6.86 2.48 -4.75
N LYS A 102 5.60 2.77 -5.02
CA LYS A 102 5.03 4.12 -4.85
C LYS A 102 4.20 4.21 -3.58
N LEU A 103 4.28 5.35 -2.91
CA LEU A 103 3.62 5.58 -1.63
C LEU A 103 2.32 6.39 -1.80
N ILE A 104 1.26 5.96 -1.12
CA ILE A 104 -0.05 6.64 -1.09
C ILE A 104 -0.29 7.17 0.33
N PRO A 105 -0.30 8.50 0.54
CA PRO A 105 -0.55 9.11 1.85
C PRO A 105 -2.05 9.23 2.11
N ASP A 106 -2.67 8.18 2.68
CA ASP A 106 -4.05 8.22 3.15
C ASP A 106 -4.16 8.93 4.50
N GLY A 107 -3.64 10.16 4.60
CA GLY A 107 -3.44 10.87 5.87
C GLY A 107 -4.72 11.16 6.67
N SER A 108 -5.90 11.13 6.02
CA SER A 108 -7.21 11.23 6.69
C SER A 108 -7.84 9.87 6.99
N GLY A 109 -7.21 8.77 6.56
CA GLY A 109 -7.73 7.41 6.69
C GLY A 109 -9.00 7.15 5.89
N GLU A 110 -9.33 7.98 4.89
CA GLU A 110 -10.60 7.91 4.17
C GLU A 110 -10.67 6.65 3.31
N PHE A 111 -9.59 6.38 2.57
CA PHE A 111 -9.52 5.19 1.74
C PHE A 111 -9.53 3.93 2.61
N THR A 112 -8.69 3.90 3.63
CA THR A 112 -8.60 2.80 4.60
C THR A 112 -9.94 2.53 5.28
N ARG A 113 -10.66 3.58 5.72
CA ARG A 113 -12.00 3.45 6.30
C ARG A 113 -13.00 2.85 5.32
N LYS A 114 -13.03 3.33 4.08
CA LYS A 114 -13.94 2.84 3.04
C LYS A 114 -13.59 1.42 2.56
N MET A 115 -12.33 1.01 2.70
CA MET A 115 -11.90 -0.37 2.54
C MET A 115 -12.32 -1.28 3.70
N GLY A 116 -12.85 -0.73 4.79
CA GLY A 116 -13.22 -1.47 6.00
C GLY A 116 -12.02 -1.84 6.87
N MET A 117 -10.84 -1.26 6.62
CA MET A 117 -9.56 -1.67 7.21
C MET A 117 -9.02 -0.66 8.23
N LEU A 118 -9.84 0.27 8.71
CA LEU A 118 -9.41 1.25 9.70
C LEU A 118 -9.65 0.71 11.11
N VAL A 119 -8.58 0.61 11.91
CA VAL A 119 -8.61 0.14 13.30
C VAL A 119 -7.98 1.15 14.24
N ALA A 120 -8.41 1.17 15.49
CA ALA A 120 -7.74 1.90 16.56
C ALA A 120 -6.45 1.16 16.97
N LYS A 121 -5.37 1.91 17.18
CA LYS A 121 -4.10 1.41 17.75
C LYS A 121 -3.65 2.33 18.88
N ASP A 122 -4.59 2.66 19.76
CA ASP A 122 -4.37 3.53 20.93
C ASP A 122 -3.49 2.85 21.99
N ASN A 123 -3.51 1.51 22.05
CA ASN A 123 -2.60 0.71 22.89
C ASN A 123 -1.11 1.00 22.63
N VAL A 124 -0.76 1.52 21.45
CA VAL A 124 0.59 1.96 21.09
C VAL A 124 0.66 3.46 20.73
N GLY A 125 -0.40 4.23 21.03
CA GLY A 125 -0.44 5.68 20.83
C GLY A 125 -0.52 6.16 19.39
N PHE A 126 -1.03 5.33 18.47
CA PHE A 126 -1.05 5.64 17.04
C PHE A 126 -2.34 6.30 16.54
N GLY A 127 -3.42 6.23 17.33
CA GLY A 127 -4.76 6.60 16.89
C GLY A 127 -5.31 5.61 15.85
N MET A 128 -6.16 6.10 14.96
CA MET A 128 -6.72 5.29 13.87
C MET A 128 -5.66 5.01 12.79
N ARG A 129 -5.44 3.75 12.45
CA ARG A 129 -4.47 3.29 11.44
C ARG A 129 -5.08 2.23 10.54
N SER A 130 -4.38 1.92 9.44
CA SER A 130 -4.76 0.77 8.64
C SER A 130 -4.35 -0.52 9.33
N TRP A 131 -5.26 -1.50 9.27
CA TRP A 131 -4.91 -2.90 9.39
C TRP A 131 -3.94 -3.30 8.27
N ARG A 132 -3.10 -4.30 8.53
CA ARG A 132 -2.16 -4.81 7.53
C ARG A 132 -2.89 -5.76 6.59
N TYR A 133 -2.86 -5.44 5.30
CA TYR A 133 -3.44 -6.27 4.25
C TYR A 133 -2.73 -6.01 2.92
N ALA A 134 -2.96 -6.87 1.95
CA ALA A 134 -2.65 -6.61 0.55
C ALA A 134 -3.80 -7.05 -0.36
N ALA A 135 -3.82 -6.50 -1.57
CA ALA A 135 -4.80 -6.81 -2.59
C ALA A 135 -4.17 -6.75 -3.97
N VAL A 136 -4.59 -7.66 -4.85
CA VAL A 136 -4.37 -7.50 -6.29
C VAL A 136 -5.61 -6.81 -6.85
N ILE A 137 -5.41 -5.70 -7.53
CA ILE A 137 -6.46 -4.84 -8.05
C ILE A 137 -6.27 -4.69 -9.56
N ASN A 138 -7.26 -5.10 -10.34
CA ASN A 138 -7.26 -4.96 -11.80
C ASN A 138 -8.35 -4.00 -12.24
N ASN A 139 -7.94 -2.90 -12.87
CA ASN A 139 -8.82 -1.84 -13.36
C ASN A 139 -9.81 -1.38 -12.28
N GLY A 140 -9.25 -1.05 -11.11
CA GLY A 140 -10.00 -0.63 -9.93
C GLY A 140 -10.83 -1.72 -9.24
N ARG A 141 -10.81 -2.98 -9.69
CA ARG A 141 -11.55 -4.10 -9.07
C ARG A 141 -10.63 -5.04 -8.31
N ILE A 142 -11.02 -5.43 -7.11
CA ILE A 142 -10.23 -6.34 -6.26
C ILE A 142 -10.34 -7.77 -6.79
N GLU A 143 -9.23 -8.35 -7.23
CA GLU A 143 -9.13 -9.74 -7.72
C GLU A 143 -8.77 -10.70 -6.57
N LYS A 144 -7.77 -10.31 -5.76
CA LYS A 144 -7.30 -11.10 -4.62
C LYS A 144 -7.22 -10.24 -3.36
N TRP A 145 -7.36 -10.88 -2.20
CA TRP A 145 -7.38 -10.24 -0.89
C TRP A 145 -6.54 -11.04 0.10
N PHE A 146 -5.59 -10.37 0.75
CA PHE A 146 -4.60 -10.95 1.65
C PHE A 146 -4.60 -10.16 2.96
N GLU A 147 -5.50 -10.51 3.87
CA GLU A 147 -5.66 -9.81 5.15
C GLU A 147 -4.97 -10.59 6.26
N GLU A 148 -4.21 -9.89 7.11
CA GLU A 148 -3.60 -10.54 8.27
C GLU A 148 -4.66 -10.95 9.29
N GLU A 149 -4.43 -12.06 9.98
CA GLU A 149 -5.34 -12.57 11.01
C GLU A 149 -5.39 -11.68 12.26
N GLY A 150 -6.50 -11.73 13.00
CA GLY A 150 -6.64 -11.00 14.26
C GLY A 150 -7.04 -9.53 14.08
N PHE A 151 -7.75 -9.22 12.98
CA PHE A 151 -8.36 -7.90 12.75
C PHE A 151 -9.15 -7.44 13.98
N ALA A 152 -8.64 -6.44 14.68
CA ALA A 152 -9.26 -5.86 15.85
C ALA A 152 -8.66 -4.49 16.17
N ASP A 153 -9.48 -3.65 16.83
CA ASP A 153 -8.98 -2.49 17.54
C ASP A 153 -8.04 -2.92 18.67
N ASN A 154 -6.94 -2.19 18.84
CA ASN A 154 -5.95 -2.40 19.88
C ASN A 154 -5.41 -3.84 19.95
N CYS A 155 -5.29 -4.50 18.80
CA CYS A 155 -4.64 -5.80 18.71
C CYS A 155 -3.21 -5.71 19.26
N ASP A 156 -2.86 -6.63 20.17
CA ASP A 156 -1.58 -6.67 20.88
C ASP A 156 -0.45 -7.27 20.02
N SER A 157 -0.80 -8.05 18.99
CA SER A 157 0.16 -8.62 18.06
C SER A 157 0.37 -7.72 16.83
N ASP A 158 1.49 -7.94 16.14
CA ASP A 158 1.80 -7.32 14.85
C ASP A 158 1.94 -8.41 13.77
N PRO A 159 0.83 -9.01 13.32
CA PRO A 159 0.87 -10.12 12.37
C PRO A 159 1.43 -9.67 11.02
N TYR A 160 2.27 -10.54 10.44
CA TYR A 160 2.82 -10.37 9.11
C TYR A 160 3.17 -11.73 8.51
N GLY A 161 2.45 -12.10 7.45
CA GLY A 161 2.68 -13.34 6.72
C GLY A 161 1.74 -13.47 5.52
N VAL A 162 0.44 -13.29 5.75
CA VAL A 162 -0.58 -13.41 4.67
C VAL A 162 -0.37 -12.32 3.62
N SER A 163 -0.04 -11.10 4.04
CA SER A 163 0.22 -9.95 3.18
C SER A 163 1.67 -9.80 2.74
N SER A 164 2.52 -10.81 2.97
CA SER A 164 3.92 -10.80 2.53
C SER A 164 4.01 -10.88 1.01
N PRO A 165 5.00 -10.21 0.37
CA PRO A 165 5.16 -10.25 -1.07
C PRO A 165 5.42 -11.67 -1.60
N GLN A 166 6.10 -12.52 -0.82
CA GLN A 166 6.37 -13.90 -1.18
C GLN A 166 5.08 -14.72 -1.29
N ASN A 167 4.19 -14.62 -0.30
CA ASN A 167 2.89 -15.30 -0.32
C ASN A 167 2.01 -14.83 -1.50
N ILE A 168 2.03 -13.52 -1.79
CA ILE A 168 1.26 -12.97 -2.91
C ILE A 168 1.84 -13.44 -4.25
N LEU A 169 3.17 -13.43 -4.42
CA LEU A 169 3.82 -13.93 -5.64
C LEU A 169 3.53 -15.41 -5.89
N GLU A 170 3.60 -16.23 -4.85
CA GLU A 170 3.25 -17.65 -4.96
C GLU A 170 1.79 -17.82 -5.41
N ALA A 171 0.87 -17.05 -4.83
CA ALA A 171 -0.52 -17.06 -5.22
C ALA A 171 -0.78 -16.54 -6.66
N LEU A 172 0.10 -15.70 -7.21
CA LEU A 172 0.03 -15.26 -8.62
C LEU A 172 0.59 -16.33 -9.57
N LYS A 173 1.75 -16.90 -9.23
CA LYS A 173 2.39 -17.98 -10.02
C LYS A 173 1.49 -19.21 -10.12
N ASN A 174 0.79 -19.56 -9.04
CA ASN A 174 -0.14 -20.69 -9.02
C ASN A 174 -1.35 -20.48 -9.95
N ASP A 175 -1.86 -19.24 -10.06
CA ASP A 175 -2.93 -18.93 -11.02
C ASP A 175 -2.46 -19.07 -12.46
N ALA A 176 -1.26 -18.56 -12.78
CA ALA A 176 -0.70 -18.65 -14.12
C ALA A 176 -0.51 -20.11 -14.57
N VAL A 177 -0.12 -21.00 -13.65
CA VAL A 177 -0.04 -22.44 -13.91
C VAL A 177 -1.44 -23.03 -14.14
N ALA A 178 -2.44 -22.64 -13.35
CA ALA A 178 -3.80 -23.13 -13.49
C ALA A 178 -4.48 -22.66 -14.78
N GLU A 179 -4.17 -21.45 -15.27
CA GLU A 179 -4.69 -20.91 -16.54
C GLU A 179 -4.02 -21.54 -17.77
N ALA A 180 -2.80 -22.05 -17.62
CA ALA A 180 -2.03 -22.70 -18.68
C ALA A 180 -2.31 -24.21 -18.83
N ALA A 181 -3.02 -24.82 -17.87
CA ALA A 181 -3.36 -26.25 -17.82
C ALA A 181 -4.74 -26.54 -18.43
#